data_AF-A0A5K0UVZ1-F1
#
_entry.id   AF-A0A5K0UVZ1-F1
#
_cell.length_a   1.000
_cell.length_b   1.000
_cell.length_c   1.000
_cell.angle_alpha   90.00
_cell.angle_beta   90.00
_cell.angle_gamma   90.00
#
_symmetry.space_group_name_H-M   'P 1'
#
loop_
_entity.id
_entity.type
_entity.pdbx_description
1 polymer ?
#
loop_
_entity_poly.entity_id
_entity_poly.type
_entity_poly.pdbx_seq_one_letter_code
_entity_poly.pdbx_strand_id
1 'polypeptide(L)' 'GFIIVNKKRGGSDKNLSHNQWLATVPLDPDVISMTFVPITSLLNGVPGSGFLSHAINLYLR' A
#
# COMPACT_ATOMS: atom_id res chain seq x y z
N GLY A 1 -9.90 -23.43 -16.02
CA GLY A 1 -8.48 -23.12 -16.27
C GLY A 1 -8.06 -21.99 -15.36
N PHE A 2 -6.80 -21.97 -14.92
CA PHE A 2 -6.24 -20.88 -14.10
C PHE A 2 -5.77 -19.72 -15.01
N ILE A 3 -5.97 -18.48 -14.55
CA ILE A 3 -5.40 -17.29 -15.17
C ILE A 3 -4.34 -16.74 -14.21
N ILE A 4 -3.10 -16.62 -14.69
CA ILE A 4 -2.00 -15.96 -13.97
C ILE A 4 -1.86 -14.54 -14.52
N VAL A 5 -2.06 -13.54 -13.66
CA VAL A 5 -1.85 -12.13 -14.00
C VAL A 5 -0.57 -11.64 -13.34
N ASN A 6 0.44 -11.33 -14.15
CA ASN A 6 1.68 -10.73 -13.67
C ASN A 6 1.54 -9.20 -13.69
N LYS A 7 1.57 -8.57 -12.51
CA LYS A 7 1.67 -7.11 -12.39
C LYS A 7 3.04 -6.71 -11.88
N LYS A 8 3.63 -5.70 -12.52
CA LYS A 8 4.85 -5.03 -12.10
C LYS A 8 4.49 -3.97 -11.05
N ARG A 9 5.37 -3.71 -10.08
CA ARG A 9 5.18 -2.71 -9.02
C ARG A 9 6.40 -1.81 -8.94
N GLY A 10 6.19 -0.50 -9.05
CA GLY A 10 7.26 0.46 -9.27
C GLY A 10 7.84 0.37 -10.69
N GLY A 11 8.78 1.27 -11.00
CA GLY A 11 9.29 1.49 -12.34
C GLY A 11 8.25 2.09 -13.29
N SER A 12 8.66 2.31 -14.52
CA SER A 12 7.83 2.96 -15.54
C SER A 12 6.70 2.07 -16.05
N ASP A 13 5.48 2.62 -16.15
CA ASP A 13 4.27 1.96 -16.70
C ASP A 13 4.27 1.76 -18.22
N LYS A 14 5.32 2.22 -18.92
CA LYS A 14 5.49 1.97 -20.35
C LYS A 14 5.60 0.47 -20.65
N ASN A 15 5.18 0.07 -21.84
CA ASN A 15 5.29 -1.32 -22.31
C ASN A 15 6.75 -1.69 -22.63
N LEU A 16 7.54 -1.92 -21.57
CA LEU A 16 8.96 -2.25 -21.62
C LEU A 16 9.19 -3.75 -21.41
N SER A 17 10.24 -4.29 -22.02
CA SER A 17 10.76 -5.62 -21.66
C SER A 17 11.11 -5.68 -20.17
N HIS A 18 11.17 -6.88 -19.60
CA HIS A 18 11.45 -7.04 -18.17
C HIS A 18 12.75 -6.34 -17.74
N ASN A 19 13.85 -6.54 -18.47
CA ASN A 19 15.15 -5.95 -18.15
C ASN A 19 15.15 -4.42 -18.26
N GLN A 20 14.46 -3.88 -19.27
CA GLN A 20 14.33 -2.43 -19.44
C GLN A 20 13.49 -1.81 -18.31
N TRP A 21 12.39 -2.45 -17.92
CA TRP A 21 11.59 -2.01 -16.77
C TRP A 21 12.39 -2.12 -15.46
N LEU A 22 13.16 -3.20 -15.27
CA LEU A 22 13.95 -3.40 -14.05
C LEU A 22 14.94 -2.25 -13.83
N ALA A 23 15.54 -1.72 -14.89
CA ALA A 23 16.41 -0.56 -14.82
C ALA A 23 15.68 0.73 -14.39
N THR A 24 14.35 0.80 -14.53
CA THR A 24 13.53 1.94 -14.11
C THR A 24 13.06 1.85 -12.66
N VAL A 25 13.05 0.65 -12.06
CA VAL A 25 12.57 0.46 -10.67
C VAL A 25 13.32 1.33 -9.66
N PRO A 26 14.67 1.48 -9.71
CA PRO A 26 15.37 2.37 -8.78
C PRO A 26 15.09 3.86 -9.00
N LEU A 27 14.64 4.25 -10.21
CA LEU A 27 14.34 5.65 -10.56
C LEU A 27 12.94 6.06 -10.13
N ASP A 28 12.01 5.11 -10.14
CA ASP A 28 10.61 5.30 -9.75
C ASP A 28 10.14 4.16 -8.83
N PRO A 29 10.69 4.06 -7.61
CA PRO A 29 10.40 2.94 -6.73
C PRO A 29 8.99 3.02 -6.13
N ASP A 30 8.32 1.87 -6.00
CA ASP A 30 7.07 1.74 -5.24
C ASP A 30 7.25 0.76 -4.08
N VAL A 31 6.43 0.93 -3.05
CA VAL A 31 6.55 0.18 -1.81
C VAL A 31 6.02 -1.24 -1.98
N ILE A 32 6.91 -2.23 -1.99
CA ILE A 32 6.51 -3.63 -2.19
C ILE A 32 6.08 -4.36 -0.90
N SER A 33 6.41 -3.82 0.27
CA SER A 33 6.08 -4.41 1.58
C SER A 33 5.97 -3.32 2.64
N MET A 34 5.01 -3.47 3.57
CA MET A 34 4.75 -2.51 4.65
C MET A 34 4.35 -3.22 5.93
N THR A 35 4.69 -2.60 7.06
CA THR A 35 4.09 -2.89 8.37
C THR A 35 3.25 -1.69 8.78
N PHE A 36 2.13 -1.95 9.45
CA PHE A 36 1.19 -0.91 9.85
C PHE A 36 0.98 -0.91 11.35
N VAL A 37 0.69 0.27 11.88
CA VAL A 37 0.13 0.46 13.23
C VAL A 37 -1.26 1.09 13.08
N PRO A 38 -2.18 0.85 14.03
CA PRO A 38 -3.48 1.51 14.01
C PRO A 38 -3.31 3.03 14.01
N ILE A 39 -4.05 3.75 13.15
CA ILE A 39 -4.00 5.21 13.10
C ILE A 39 -4.38 5.85 14.45
N THR A 40 -5.21 5.17 15.23
CA THR A 40 -5.63 5.57 16.58
C THR A 40 -4.47 5.65 17.57
N SER A 41 -3.40 4.88 17.38
CA SER A 41 -2.18 4.96 18.20
C SER A 41 -1.48 6.32 18.07
N LEU A 42 -1.67 7.02 16.95
CA LEU A 42 -1.13 8.37 16.72
C LEU A 42 -1.98 9.48 17.34
N LEU A 43 -3.18 9.17 17.82
CA LEU A 43 -4.17 10.13 18.31
C LEU A 43 -4.33 10.10 19.83
N ASN A 44 -3.35 9.57 20.56
CA ASN A 44 -3.39 9.55 22.00
C ASN A 44 -3.48 10.99 22.56
N GLY A 45 -4.42 11.23 23.47
CA GLY A 45 -4.69 12.57 24.02
C GLY A 45 -5.53 13.50 23.13
N VAL A 46 -5.89 13.10 21.90
CA VAL A 46 -6.80 13.88 21.05
C VAL A 46 -8.26 13.64 21.48
N PRO A 47 -9.01 14.69 21.85
CA PRO A 47 -10.43 14.56 22.18
C PRO A 47 -11.23 13.95 21.03
N GLY A 48 -12.12 13.01 21.33
CA GLY A 48 -12.96 12.36 20.33
C GLY A 48 -12.30 11.23 19.53
N SER A 49 -11.05 10.86 19.82
CA SER A 49 -10.37 9.71 19.18
C SER A 49 -11.13 8.38 19.34
N GLY A 50 -11.92 8.23 20.40
CA GLY A 50 -12.83 7.10 20.60
C GLY A 50 -13.87 6.92 19.50
N PHE A 51 -14.36 8.01 18.87
CA PHE A 51 -15.31 7.92 17.76
C PHE A 51 -14.66 7.31 16.52
N LEU A 52 -13.40 7.67 16.23
CA LEU A 52 -12.65 7.09 15.12
C LEU A 52 -12.40 5.59 15.35
N SER A 53 -11.98 5.21 16.56
CA SER A 53 -11.84 3.80 16.94
C SER A 53 -13.13 3.02 16.72
N HIS A 54 -14.28 3.61 17.07
CA HIS A 54 -15.58 2.99 16.86
C HIS A 54 -15.92 2.85 15.36
N ALA A 55 -15.71 3.90 14.57
CA ALA A 55 -15.95 3.87 13.12
C ALA A 55 -15.08 2.83 12.40
N ILE A 56 -13.80 2.71 12.75
CA ILE A 56 -12.90 1.69 12.22
C ILE A 56 -13.41 0.28 12.55
N ASN A 57 -13.82 0.06 13.81
CA ASN A 57 -14.37 -1.24 14.22
C ASN A 57 -15.66 -1.61 13.49
N LEU A 58 -16.47 -0.63 13.11
CA LEU A 58 -17.66 -0.84 12.28
C LEU A 58 -17.29 -1.18 10.83
N TYR A 59 -16.28 -0.54 10.26
CA TYR A 59 -15.84 -0.80 8.88
C TYR A 59 -15.20 -2.18 8.71
N LEU A 60 -14.44 -2.65 9.71
CA LEU A 60 -13.72 -3.92 9.65
C LEU A 60 -14.56 -5.15 10.00
N ARG A 61 -15.78 -4.96 10.49
CA ARG A 61 -16.75 -6.04 10.70
C ARG A 61 -17.44 -6.42 9.41
#